data_AF-A0A1Q6X9P5-F1
#
_entry.id   AF-A0A1Q6X9P5-F1
#
_cell.length_a   1.000
_cell.length_b   1.000
_cell.length_c   1.000
_cell.angle_alpha   90.00
_cell.angle_beta   90.00
_cell.angle_gamma   90.00
#
_symmetry.space_group_name_H-M   'P 1'
#
loop_
_entity.id
_entity.type
_entity.pdbx_description
1 polymer ?
#
loop_
_entity_poly.entity_id
_entity_poly.type
_entity_poly.pdbx_seq_one_letter_code
_entity_poly.pdbx_strand_id
1 'polypeptide(L)'
;MRRVELLAASTLLSAAAILVVPVRSIAQQKTELAHPKTLQELQQAMKEVLEKEHVPGAGVALVANGVVLWCGGIGDADMATKRAVNCDTEFRVGSISKTFVALALLKLQEEGRINLYARLQDVAPEIPFKNRWEAMHPVRIVHLLEHTAGFDDMEPSEVYNLRDRYDFPLLEVFKRFKEPQTARWPPGTRMSYSNPGNAIAGYLIEKVTRKPFDQYVRETFLRPMGIAYADYPFTDANRALLASAYEGNPPKPSGYPFIYLRPAEDLKASPGELAKLVQFLLRRGKTGDAQLLNSESILRMEAPETTLAAKNGLRLGYGLCNYTSVEGGVATHGHDGGIDGFVSSYRYMPEQNWGYVILLNSDNSQQALESLNRLAIDFLSRDFSKPQMAEISLPISELRRFAGFYAPRAPRSQLFAFLDDLAGGTRIRVIHGKLTRSGLFGRPEPLLYVGKNLFRGEKEPEGTTVFFVTQSGDWAVAGEGISYSERSSIALPFLRIALLSLCLFFMLTSLPYALVWLSLKLIGTMKDVRHLSVRVVPLLATVALLMVPLCLTRLGGTQFGSFNLWTVGIFLGTFFFPLLSIAGLILVLRVPKDEIHRAVRIHSLLVSSACCVLTGFLLSWHLLVLRLWAP
;
A
#
# COMPACT_ATOMS: atom_id res chain seq x y z
N MET A 1 -0.02 6.64 -3.62
CA MET A 1 1.24 6.28 -2.93
C MET A 1 1.28 6.97 -1.57
N ARG A 2 1.59 6.26 -0.47
CA ARG A 2 1.48 6.82 0.88
C ARG A 2 2.73 7.64 1.23
N ARG A 3 2.52 8.82 1.84
CA ARG A 3 3.58 9.65 2.45
C ARG A 3 4.45 8.85 3.44
N VAL A 4 3.90 7.79 4.05
CA VAL A 4 4.58 6.86 4.96
C VAL A 4 5.64 6.00 4.25
N GLU A 5 5.38 5.51 3.02
CA GLU A 5 6.35 4.75 2.23
C GLU A 5 7.50 5.67 1.76
N LEU A 6 7.17 6.92 1.41
CA LEU A 6 8.12 7.98 1.06
C LEU A 6 8.95 8.44 2.26
N LEU A 7 8.32 8.58 3.44
CA LEU A 7 9.00 8.90 4.69
C LEU A 7 9.92 7.76 5.11
N ALA A 8 9.50 6.50 4.99
CA ALA A 8 10.32 5.31 5.24
C ALA A 8 11.51 5.21 4.27
N ALA A 9 11.31 5.49 2.98
CA ALA A 9 12.40 5.58 1.99
C ALA A 9 13.38 6.72 2.34
N SER A 10 12.88 7.89 2.73
CA SER A 10 13.70 9.04 3.13
C SER A 10 14.43 8.81 4.45
N THR A 11 13.82 8.11 5.42
CA THR A 11 14.47 7.73 6.68
C THR A 11 15.51 6.65 6.44
N LEU A 12 15.28 5.62 5.60
CA LEU A 12 16.30 4.61 5.31
C LEU A 12 17.50 5.18 4.51
N LEU A 13 17.26 6.15 3.63
CA LEU A 13 18.34 6.90 2.95
C LEU A 13 19.07 7.88 3.87
N SER A 14 18.44 8.36 4.95
CA SER A 14 19.04 9.29 5.92
C SER A 14 19.59 8.59 7.18
N ALA A 15 19.12 7.38 7.51
CA ALA A 15 19.33 6.72 8.80
C ALA A 15 20.64 5.97 8.93
N ALA A 16 21.39 5.72 7.86
CA ALA A 16 22.75 5.21 8.02
C ALA A 16 23.77 6.32 8.42
N ALA A 17 23.29 7.54 8.71
CA ALA A 17 24.08 8.66 9.24
C ALA A 17 24.05 8.80 10.76
N ILE A 18 23.20 8.05 11.47
CA ILE A 18 23.04 8.20 12.91
C ILE A 18 23.65 6.97 13.56
N LEU A 19 24.81 7.21 14.21
CA LEU A 19 25.32 6.40 15.32
C LEU A 19 24.16 5.73 16.05
N VAL A 20 24.31 4.44 16.37
CA VAL A 20 23.44 3.65 17.23
C VAL A 20 23.17 4.41 18.54
N VAL A 21 22.23 5.35 18.51
CA VAL A 21 21.46 5.76 19.65
C VAL A 21 20.40 4.67 19.70
N PRO A 22 20.32 3.85 20.75
CA PRO A 22 19.20 2.96 20.89
C PRO A 22 17.97 3.87 20.84
N VAL A 23 17.19 3.76 19.77
CA VAL A 23 15.81 4.19 19.82
C VAL A 23 15.25 3.32 20.93
N ARG A 24 15.21 3.88 22.15
CA ARG A 24 14.29 3.41 23.17
C ARG A 24 12.96 3.52 22.45
N SER A 25 12.50 2.38 21.92
CA SER A 25 11.09 2.13 21.75
C SER A 25 10.52 2.41 23.12
N ILE A 26 10.12 3.66 23.35
CA ILE A 26 9.06 3.96 24.28
C ILE A 26 7.96 3.09 23.72
N ALA A 27 7.76 1.93 24.35
CA ALA A 27 6.58 1.14 24.13
C ALA A 27 5.47 2.13 24.46
N GLN A 28 4.93 2.77 23.42
CA GLN A 28 3.78 3.62 23.56
C GLN A 28 2.75 2.66 24.11
N GLN A 29 2.51 2.77 25.41
CA GLN A 29 1.57 1.94 26.12
C GLN A 29 0.28 2.16 25.36
N LYS A 30 -0.12 1.18 24.54
CA LYS A 30 -1.34 1.27 23.74
C LYS A 30 -2.42 1.55 24.76
N THR A 31 -2.89 2.79 24.82
CA THR A 31 -4.01 3.16 25.67
C THR A 31 -5.13 2.23 25.25
N GLU A 32 -5.58 1.40 26.18
CA GLU A 32 -6.67 0.48 25.91
C GLU A 32 -7.88 1.33 25.51
N LEU A 33 -8.48 1.01 24.36
CA LEU A 33 -9.66 1.71 23.90
C LEU A 33 -10.83 1.36 24.83
N ALA A 34 -11.78 2.29 24.96
CA ALA A 34 -13.02 2.01 25.65
C ALA A 34 -13.75 0.84 24.97
N HIS A 35 -14.49 0.05 25.75
CA HIS A 35 -15.39 -0.99 25.24
C HIS A 35 -16.84 -0.52 25.42
N PRO A 36 -17.35 0.31 24.49
CA PRO A 36 -18.65 0.95 24.64
C PRO A 36 -19.78 -0.07 24.61
N LYS A 37 -20.72 0.05 25.55
CA LYS A 37 -21.91 -0.78 25.66
C LYS A 37 -23.14 -0.12 25.05
N THR A 38 -23.15 1.21 25.00
CA THR A 38 -24.24 2.01 24.44
C THR A 38 -23.78 2.79 23.22
N LEU A 39 -24.74 3.21 22.37
CA LEU A 39 -24.43 4.03 21.20
C LEU A 39 -23.79 5.38 21.59
N GLN A 40 -24.25 5.95 22.71
CA GLN A 40 -23.71 7.22 23.22
C GLN A 40 -22.26 7.07 23.67
N GLU A 41 -21.92 5.98 24.38
CA GLU A 41 -20.53 5.67 24.74
C GLU A 41 -19.65 5.46 23.51
N LEU A 42 -20.17 4.79 22.47
CA LEU A 42 -19.45 4.58 21.22
C LEU A 42 -19.15 5.91 20.52
N GLN A 43 -20.16 6.78 20.38
CA GLN A 43 -20.00 8.10 19.78
C GLN A 43 -18.98 8.95 20.54
N GLN A 44 -19.03 8.93 21.87
CA GLN A 44 -18.07 9.65 22.70
C GLN A 44 -16.64 9.11 22.56
N ALA A 45 -16.45 7.78 22.58
CA ALA A 45 -15.14 7.16 22.38
C ALA A 45 -14.57 7.48 20.97
N MET A 46 -15.41 7.45 19.93
CA MET A 46 -15.00 7.84 18.58
C MET A 46 -14.59 9.32 18.53
N LYS A 47 -15.35 10.21 19.18
CA LYS A 47 -15.00 11.64 19.27
C LYS A 47 -13.65 11.87 19.93
N GLU A 48 -13.37 11.20 21.04
CA GLU A 48 -12.08 11.29 21.74
C GLU A 48 -10.91 10.85 20.86
N VAL A 49 -11.10 9.81 20.04
CA VAL A 49 -10.11 9.39 19.05
C VAL A 49 -9.87 10.48 18.01
N LEU A 50 -10.92 11.09 17.46
CA LEU A 50 -10.76 12.15 16.44
C LEU A 50 -10.05 13.38 17.03
N GLU A 51 -10.39 13.79 18.25
CA GLU A 51 -9.73 14.89 18.95
C GLU A 51 -8.25 14.61 19.21
N LYS A 52 -7.93 13.40 19.71
CA LYS A 52 -6.55 12.97 19.96
C LYS A 52 -5.71 12.94 18.69
N GLU A 53 -6.25 12.39 17.62
CA GLU A 53 -5.56 12.21 16.34
C GLU A 53 -5.69 13.43 15.41
N HIS A 54 -6.35 14.50 15.86
CA HIS A 54 -6.56 15.76 15.12
C HIS A 54 -7.25 15.58 13.75
N VAL A 55 -8.23 14.66 13.70
CA VAL A 55 -9.03 14.39 12.50
C VAL A 55 -10.27 15.31 12.49
N PRO A 56 -10.49 16.11 11.43
CA PRO A 56 -11.57 17.11 11.43
C PRO A 56 -12.98 16.52 11.56
N GLY A 57 -13.30 15.48 10.79
CA GLY A 57 -14.63 14.89 10.76
C GLY A 57 -14.64 13.42 10.34
N ALA A 58 -15.64 12.70 10.83
CA ALA A 58 -15.91 11.30 10.53
C ALA A 58 -17.40 11.10 10.21
N GLY A 59 -17.70 10.48 9.08
CA GLY A 59 -19.02 9.93 8.77
C GLY A 59 -19.07 8.46 9.16
N VAL A 60 -20.13 8.03 9.86
CA VAL A 60 -20.25 6.66 10.37
C VAL A 60 -21.64 6.11 10.12
N ALA A 61 -21.71 4.86 9.69
CA ALA A 61 -22.94 4.08 9.69
C ALA A 61 -22.71 2.69 10.29
N LEU A 62 -23.65 2.23 11.11
CA LEU A 62 -23.67 0.90 11.72
C LEU A 62 -24.92 0.16 11.25
N VAL A 63 -24.73 -1.06 10.77
CA VAL A 63 -25.79 -1.93 10.27
C VAL A 63 -25.79 -3.21 11.10
N ALA A 64 -26.95 -3.63 11.59
CA ALA A 64 -27.11 -4.92 12.23
C ALA A 64 -28.51 -5.45 11.96
N ASN A 65 -28.63 -6.77 11.80
CA ASN A 65 -29.90 -7.44 11.56
C ASN A 65 -30.68 -6.86 10.37
N GLY A 66 -29.96 -6.46 9.32
CA GLY A 66 -30.53 -5.87 8.11
C GLY A 66 -31.02 -4.42 8.24
N VAL A 67 -30.89 -3.77 9.41
CA VAL A 67 -31.30 -2.38 9.63
C VAL A 67 -30.12 -1.48 9.98
N VAL A 68 -30.23 -0.19 9.66
CA VAL A 68 -29.25 0.83 10.07
C VAL A 68 -29.51 1.18 11.53
N LEU A 69 -28.61 0.79 12.43
CA LEU A 69 -28.69 1.09 13.85
C LEU A 69 -28.37 2.56 14.14
N TRP A 70 -27.40 3.10 13.41
CA TRP A 70 -26.97 4.48 13.49
C TRP A 70 -26.37 4.90 12.16
N CYS A 71 -26.68 6.12 11.74
CA CYS A 71 -25.97 6.80 10.67
C CYS A 71 -25.84 8.27 11.05
N GLY A 72 -24.64 8.82 10.97
CA GLY A 72 -24.39 10.19 11.37
C GLY A 72 -22.94 10.60 11.15
N GLY A 73 -22.57 11.71 11.79
CA GLY A 73 -21.22 12.21 11.74
C GLY A 73 -20.74 12.73 13.09
N ILE A 74 -19.43 12.83 13.21
CA ILE A 74 -18.72 13.40 14.34
C ILE A 74 -17.74 14.43 13.76
N GLY A 75 -17.72 15.66 14.30
CA GLY A 75 -16.83 16.72 13.85
C GLY A 75 -17.30 17.47 12.60
N ASP A 76 -16.36 18.14 11.94
CA ASP A 76 -16.60 19.09 10.86
C ASP A 76 -16.36 18.44 9.49
N ALA A 77 -17.38 18.48 8.61
CA ALA A 77 -17.24 18.21 7.18
C ALA A 77 -16.43 19.32 6.50
N ASP A 78 -16.54 20.54 7.02
CA ASP A 78 -15.74 21.69 6.62
C ASP A 78 -15.43 22.56 7.84
N MET A 79 -14.14 22.65 8.20
CA MET A 79 -13.64 23.40 9.36
C MET A 79 -13.80 24.91 9.23
N ALA A 80 -13.83 25.47 8.01
CA ALA A 80 -13.89 26.90 7.78
C ALA A 80 -15.31 27.45 7.99
N THR A 81 -16.30 26.70 7.50
CA THR A 81 -17.73 27.00 7.62
C THR A 81 -18.38 26.36 8.85
N LYS A 82 -17.67 25.47 9.55
CA LYS A 82 -18.19 24.65 10.66
C LYS A 82 -19.41 23.83 10.28
N ARG A 83 -19.48 23.40 9.00
CA ARG A 83 -20.50 22.47 8.55
C ARG A 83 -20.22 21.11 9.19
N ALA A 84 -21.13 20.64 10.04
CA ALA A 84 -21.02 19.34 10.69
C ALA A 84 -21.09 18.19 9.68
N VAL A 85 -20.39 17.09 9.96
CA VAL A 85 -20.61 15.82 9.25
C VAL A 85 -21.97 15.26 9.64
N ASN A 86 -22.72 14.74 8.66
CA ASN A 86 -23.97 14.01 8.86
C ASN A 86 -24.04 12.74 8.00
N CYS A 87 -25.16 12.01 8.05
CA CYS A 87 -25.36 10.75 7.33
C CYS A 87 -25.27 10.89 5.79
N ASP A 88 -25.53 12.08 5.27
CA ASP A 88 -25.57 12.39 3.83
C ASP A 88 -24.32 13.15 3.34
N THR A 89 -23.37 13.43 4.24
CA THR A 89 -22.11 14.08 3.87
C THR A 89 -21.29 13.10 3.05
N GLU A 90 -20.96 13.49 1.81
CA GLU A 90 -20.15 12.65 0.94
C GLU A 90 -18.66 12.78 1.23
N PHE A 91 -17.93 11.71 0.99
CA PHE A 91 -16.47 11.66 1.06
C PHE A 91 -15.97 11.03 -0.24
N ARG A 92 -14.74 11.31 -0.66
CA ARG A 92 -14.10 10.47 -1.68
C ARG A 92 -13.71 9.16 -1.01
N VAL A 93 -14.34 8.06 -1.41
CA VAL A 93 -14.21 6.77 -0.70
C VAL A 93 -13.04 5.92 -1.20
N GLY A 94 -12.18 6.49 -2.05
CA GLY A 94 -10.98 5.87 -2.57
C GLY A 94 -11.27 4.48 -3.14
N SER A 95 -10.46 3.51 -2.74
CA SER A 95 -10.50 2.15 -3.26
C SER A 95 -11.77 1.34 -2.95
N ILE A 96 -12.71 1.85 -2.14
CA ILE A 96 -14.05 1.27 -2.04
C ILE A 96 -14.74 1.22 -3.42
N SER A 97 -14.40 2.16 -4.31
CA SER A 97 -14.82 2.21 -5.73
C SER A 97 -14.73 0.84 -6.43
N LYS A 98 -13.65 0.08 -6.18
CA LYS A 98 -13.39 -1.22 -6.82
C LYS A 98 -14.48 -2.25 -6.53
N THR A 99 -15.16 -2.13 -5.39
CA THR A 99 -16.29 -2.98 -5.01
C THR A 99 -17.35 -2.97 -6.12
N PHE A 100 -17.71 -1.80 -6.64
CA PHE A 100 -18.72 -1.69 -7.68
C PHE A 100 -18.24 -2.17 -9.05
N VAL A 101 -16.93 -2.10 -9.34
CA VAL A 101 -16.33 -2.71 -10.54
C VAL A 101 -16.48 -4.23 -10.50
N ALA A 102 -16.19 -4.86 -9.34
CA ALA A 102 -16.37 -6.29 -9.16
C ALA A 102 -17.85 -6.71 -9.26
N LEU A 103 -18.75 -5.98 -8.61
CA LEU A 103 -20.20 -6.23 -8.72
C LEU A 103 -20.69 -6.15 -10.16
N ALA A 104 -20.25 -5.14 -10.92
CA ALA A 104 -20.61 -4.98 -12.32
C ALA A 104 -20.12 -6.13 -13.20
N LEU A 105 -18.89 -6.59 -13.03
CA LEU A 105 -18.37 -7.72 -13.79
C LEU A 105 -18.99 -9.06 -13.37
N LEU A 106 -19.32 -9.24 -12.09
CA LEU A 106 -20.10 -10.40 -11.63
C LEU A 106 -21.49 -10.42 -12.27
N LYS A 107 -22.18 -9.27 -12.34
CA LYS A 107 -23.48 -9.18 -13.01
C LYS A 107 -23.39 -9.51 -14.50
N LEU A 108 -22.39 -8.97 -15.18
CA LEU A 108 -22.15 -9.28 -16.59
C LEU A 108 -21.82 -10.76 -16.80
N GLN A 109 -21.20 -11.43 -15.81
CA GLN A 109 -20.96 -12.86 -15.85
C GLN A 109 -22.25 -13.67 -15.66
N GLU A 110 -23.12 -13.29 -14.74
CA GLU A 110 -24.46 -13.90 -14.59
C GLU A 110 -25.29 -13.78 -15.86
N GLU A 111 -25.16 -12.66 -16.57
CA GLU A 111 -25.82 -12.42 -17.87
C GLU A 111 -25.16 -13.19 -19.03
N GLY A 112 -24.07 -13.94 -18.79
CA GLY A 112 -23.34 -14.68 -19.82
C GLY A 112 -22.57 -13.80 -20.80
N ARG A 113 -22.34 -12.52 -20.47
CA ARG A 113 -21.72 -11.52 -21.35
C ARG A 113 -20.21 -11.43 -21.19
N ILE A 114 -19.69 -11.94 -20.08
CA ILE A 114 -18.25 -12.02 -19.81
C ILE A 114 -17.94 -13.28 -18.99
N ASN A 115 -16.76 -13.86 -19.20
CA ASN A 115 -16.25 -14.94 -18.37
C ASN A 115 -15.04 -14.42 -17.60
N LEU A 116 -15.12 -14.35 -16.26
CA LEU A 116 -14.01 -13.84 -15.45
C LEU A 116 -12.73 -14.68 -15.58
N TYR A 117 -12.84 -15.94 -15.99
CA TYR A 117 -11.69 -16.81 -16.23
C TYR A 117 -11.18 -16.73 -17.67
N ALA A 118 -11.77 -15.91 -18.56
CA ALA A 118 -11.23 -15.68 -19.89
C ALA A 118 -9.85 -14.99 -19.82
N ARG A 119 -9.01 -15.25 -20.84
CA ARG A 119 -7.71 -14.57 -20.97
C ARG A 119 -7.93 -13.12 -21.37
N LEU A 120 -7.20 -12.21 -20.73
CA LEU A 120 -7.28 -10.78 -21.01
C LEU A 120 -6.96 -10.47 -22.47
N GLN A 121 -5.97 -11.15 -23.04
CA GLN A 121 -5.55 -10.93 -24.43
C GLN A 121 -6.63 -11.33 -25.46
N ASP A 122 -7.48 -12.30 -25.13
CA ASP A 122 -8.56 -12.73 -26.03
C ASP A 122 -9.73 -11.74 -26.00
N VAL A 123 -10.03 -11.17 -24.82
CA VAL A 123 -11.19 -10.27 -24.64
C VAL A 123 -10.84 -8.80 -24.87
N ALA A 124 -9.59 -8.40 -24.69
CA ALA A 124 -9.10 -7.03 -24.81
C ALA A 124 -7.67 -6.95 -25.37
N PRO A 125 -7.44 -7.41 -26.62
CA PRO A 125 -6.12 -7.37 -27.27
C PRO A 125 -5.55 -5.95 -27.44
N GLU A 126 -6.38 -4.92 -27.35
CA GLU A 126 -5.99 -3.52 -27.42
C GLU A 126 -5.35 -2.97 -26.12
N ILE A 127 -5.45 -3.72 -25.01
CA ILE A 127 -4.82 -3.34 -23.74
C ILE A 127 -3.36 -3.80 -23.75
N PRO A 128 -2.40 -2.88 -23.66
CA PRO A 128 -1.00 -3.27 -23.73
C PRO A 128 -0.54 -3.82 -22.37
N PHE A 129 0.01 -5.04 -22.36
CA PHE A 129 0.66 -5.63 -21.19
C PHE A 129 1.76 -6.61 -21.62
N LYS A 130 2.71 -6.89 -20.73
CA LYS A 130 3.81 -7.86 -20.91
C LYS A 130 3.66 -8.99 -19.90
N ASN A 131 3.62 -10.24 -20.37
CA ASN A 131 3.60 -11.42 -19.51
C ASN A 131 4.52 -12.52 -20.08
N ARG A 132 5.68 -12.75 -19.44
CA ARG A 132 6.62 -13.79 -19.88
C ARG A 132 6.10 -15.22 -19.68
N TRP A 133 5.00 -15.40 -18.94
CA TRP A 133 4.38 -16.70 -18.70
C TRP A 133 3.07 -16.89 -19.47
N GLU A 134 2.74 -16.04 -20.44
CA GLU A 134 1.42 -16.02 -21.08
C GLU A 134 0.93 -17.38 -21.61
N ALA A 135 1.85 -18.23 -22.07
CA ALA A 135 1.51 -19.58 -22.55
C ALA A 135 0.98 -20.52 -21.44
N MET A 136 1.51 -20.41 -20.21
CA MET A 136 1.19 -21.34 -19.10
C MET A 136 0.35 -20.69 -18.00
N HIS A 137 0.55 -19.38 -17.80
CA HIS A 137 -0.12 -18.55 -16.81
C HIS A 137 -0.60 -17.26 -17.50
N PRO A 138 -1.64 -17.34 -18.35
CA PRO A 138 -2.18 -16.14 -18.98
C PRO A 138 -2.78 -15.20 -17.94
N VAL A 139 -2.73 -13.90 -18.20
CA VAL A 139 -3.52 -12.94 -17.41
C VAL A 139 -5.00 -13.19 -17.70
N ARG A 140 -5.81 -13.35 -16.65
CA ARG A 140 -7.26 -13.57 -16.73
C ARG A 140 -7.97 -12.42 -16.03
N ILE A 141 -9.23 -12.18 -16.37
CA ILE A 141 -10.02 -11.07 -15.80
C ILE A 141 -10.12 -11.19 -14.27
N VAL A 142 -10.29 -12.40 -13.75
CA VAL A 142 -10.30 -12.71 -12.32
C VAL A 142 -9.01 -12.26 -11.62
N HIS A 143 -7.85 -12.33 -12.30
CA HIS A 143 -6.58 -11.88 -11.75
C HIS A 143 -6.52 -10.36 -11.57
N LEU A 144 -7.29 -9.59 -12.35
CA LEU A 144 -7.40 -8.14 -12.19
C LEU A 144 -8.21 -7.77 -10.94
N LEU A 145 -9.20 -8.59 -10.58
CA LEU A 145 -10.09 -8.36 -9.45
C LEU A 145 -9.51 -8.87 -8.12
N GLU A 146 -8.75 -9.97 -8.13
CA GLU A 146 -8.04 -10.51 -6.95
C GLU A 146 -6.62 -9.93 -6.75
N HIS A 147 -6.20 -8.97 -7.59
CA HIS A 147 -4.82 -8.44 -7.62
C HIS A 147 -3.75 -9.52 -7.78
N THR A 148 -3.99 -10.53 -8.59
CA THR A 148 -3.06 -11.65 -8.84
C THR A 148 -2.51 -11.67 -10.26
N ALA A 149 -2.71 -10.60 -11.04
CA ALA A 149 -2.13 -10.46 -12.38
C ALA A 149 -0.59 -10.33 -12.37
N GLY A 150 -0.01 -10.00 -11.21
CA GLY A 150 1.42 -9.75 -11.06
C GLY A 150 1.89 -8.39 -11.58
N PHE A 151 0.95 -7.51 -11.95
CA PHE A 151 1.24 -6.14 -12.36
C PHE A 151 1.84 -5.34 -11.20
N ASP A 152 2.62 -4.32 -11.55
CA ASP A 152 3.01 -3.31 -10.59
C ASP A 152 1.82 -2.40 -10.26
N ASP A 153 1.93 -1.62 -9.19
CA ASP A 153 0.99 -0.53 -8.96
C ASP A 153 1.42 0.74 -9.73
N MET A 154 0.63 1.80 -9.60
CA MET A 154 0.80 3.06 -10.33
C MET A 154 2.24 3.58 -10.32
N GLU A 155 2.74 3.94 -11.51
CA GLU A 155 3.92 4.79 -11.58
C GLU A 155 3.58 6.21 -11.12
N PRO A 156 4.57 7.00 -10.65
CA PRO A 156 4.35 8.38 -10.21
C PRO A 156 3.54 9.24 -11.20
N SER A 157 3.78 9.09 -12.50
CA SER A 157 3.14 9.84 -13.58
C SER A 157 1.69 9.40 -13.88
N GLU A 158 1.26 8.25 -13.35
CA GLU A 158 -0.08 7.69 -13.54
C GLU A 158 -1.08 8.12 -12.46
N VAL A 159 -0.58 8.61 -11.32
CA VAL A 159 -1.40 8.91 -10.14
C VAL A 159 -2.45 9.98 -10.43
N TYR A 160 -2.05 11.06 -11.11
CA TYR A 160 -2.92 12.23 -11.32
C TYR A 160 -3.19 12.51 -12.79
N ASN A 161 -4.43 12.92 -13.06
CA ASN A 161 -4.85 13.37 -14.37
C ASN A 161 -4.43 14.83 -14.61
N LEU A 162 -3.29 14.99 -15.27
CA LEU A 162 -2.72 16.30 -15.63
C LEU A 162 -3.50 17.07 -16.71
N ARG A 163 -4.59 16.51 -17.27
CA ARG A 163 -5.47 17.23 -18.21
C ARG A 163 -6.65 17.93 -17.53
N ASP A 164 -6.79 17.79 -16.21
CA ASP A 164 -7.78 18.49 -15.40
C ASP A 164 -9.24 18.34 -15.90
N ARG A 165 -9.58 17.14 -16.39
CA ARG A 165 -10.94 16.78 -16.82
C ARG A 165 -11.31 15.37 -16.39
N TYR A 166 -12.54 15.15 -16.00
CA TYR A 166 -13.01 13.84 -15.50
C TYR A 166 -13.08 12.76 -16.59
N ASP A 167 -13.62 13.08 -17.77
CA ASP A 167 -14.06 12.13 -18.80
C ASP A 167 -12.93 11.65 -19.74
N PHE A 168 -11.71 11.51 -19.24
CA PHE A 168 -10.61 10.95 -20.02
C PHE A 168 -10.90 9.48 -20.35
N PRO A 169 -10.92 9.05 -21.63
CA PRO A 169 -11.25 7.67 -22.00
C PRO A 169 -10.28 6.65 -21.41
N LEU A 170 -10.78 5.57 -20.78
CA LEU A 170 -9.94 4.60 -20.08
C LEU A 170 -8.90 3.93 -21.00
N LEU A 171 -9.28 3.57 -22.22
CA LEU A 171 -8.35 2.97 -23.18
C LEU A 171 -7.17 3.91 -23.50
N GLU A 172 -7.44 5.20 -23.61
CA GLU A 172 -6.41 6.20 -23.91
C GLU A 172 -5.49 6.44 -22.69
N VAL A 173 -5.95 6.17 -21.47
CA VAL A 173 -5.08 6.17 -20.28
C VAL A 173 -4.00 5.11 -20.44
N PHE A 174 -4.38 3.87 -20.78
CA PHE A 174 -3.43 2.76 -20.89
C PHE A 174 -2.47 2.89 -22.08
N LYS A 175 -2.88 3.58 -23.15
CA LYS A 175 -2.02 3.86 -24.31
C LYS A 175 -1.08 5.05 -24.11
N ARG A 176 -1.32 5.89 -23.09
CA ARG A 176 -0.52 7.09 -22.83
C ARG A 176 0.86 6.75 -22.26
N PHE A 177 0.93 5.72 -21.42
CA PHE A 177 2.17 5.33 -20.75
C PHE A 177 3.06 4.56 -21.72
N LYS A 178 4.35 4.89 -21.73
CA LYS A 178 5.31 4.33 -22.68
C LYS A 178 5.57 2.86 -22.44
N GLU A 179 5.62 2.48 -21.17
CA GLU A 179 5.79 1.10 -20.75
C GLU A 179 4.45 0.52 -20.32
N PRO A 180 4.02 -0.61 -20.90
CA PRO A 180 2.81 -1.27 -20.48
C PRO A 180 2.99 -2.01 -19.16
N GLN A 181 1.87 -2.32 -18.52
CA GLN A 181 1.85 -3.14 -17.30
C GLN A 181 2.59 -4.46 -17.53
N THR A 182 3.50 -4.80 -16.62
CA THR A 182 4.35 -5.99 -16.74
C THR A 182 4.09 -6.94 -15.58
N ALA A 183 3.72 -8.19 -15.88
CA ALA A 183 3.61 -9.23 -14.86
C ALA A 183 5.02 -9.57 -14.33
N ARG A 184 5.23 -9.41 -13.02
CA ARG A 184 6.52 -9.65 -12.32
C ARG A 184 6.71 -11.10 -11.87
N TRP A 185 5.63 -11.87 -11.77
CA TRP A 185 5.58 -13.30 -11.45
C TRP A 185 4.41 -13.95 -12.22
N PRO A 186 4.33 -15.30 -12.29
CA PRO A 186 3.26 -15.95 -13.02
C PRO A 186 1.88 -15.52 -12.49
N PRO A 187 0.96 -15.02 -13.33
CA PRO A 187 -0.39 -14.65 -12.92
C PRO A 187 -1.11 -15.77 -12.16
N GLY A 188 -1.90 -15.40 -11.16
CA GLY A 188 -2.65 -16.33 -10.31
C GLY A 188 -1.75 -17.12 -9.35
N THR A 189 -0.64 -16.54 -8.89
CA THR A 189 0.23 -17.19 -7.88
C THR A 189 0.38 -16.38 -6.60
N ARG A 190 0.54 -15.06 -6.71
CA ARG A 190 0.75 -14.15 -5.57
C ARG A 190 -0.15 -12.93 -5.73
N MET A 191 -0.66 -12.43 -4.62
CA MET A 191 -1.39 -11.15 -4.58
C MET A 191 -0.38 -10.00 -4.50
N SER A 192 -0.56 -8.99 -5.34
CA SER A 192 0.05 -7.67 -5.21
C SER A 192 -0.93 -6.65 -5.73
N TYR A 193 -1.40 -5.80 -4.83
CA TYR A 193 -2.35 -4.74 -5.12
C TYR A 193 -1.94 -3.90 -6.34
N SER A 194 -2.84 -3.73 -7.31
CA SER A 194 -2.60 -2.95 -8.53
C SER A 194 -3.85 -2.16 -8.93
N ASN A 195 -3.77 -0.84 -8.85
CA ASN A 195 -4.81 0.06 -9.36
C ASN A 195 -4.98 -0.03 -10.89
N PRO A 196 -3.90 -0.09 -11.70
CA PRO A 196 -4.02 -0.31 -13.14
C PRO A 196 -4.83 -1.55 -13.50
N GLY A 197 -4.63 -2.67 -12.79
CA GLY A 197 -5.40 -3.89 -13.01
C GLY A 197 -6.90 -3.68 -12.86
N ASN A 198 -7.33 -3.00 -11.79
CA ASN A 198 -8.75 -2.69 -11.58
C ASN A 198 -9.30 -1.67 -12.60
N ALA A 199 -8.50 -0.69 -13.02
CA ALA A 199 -8.91 0.23 -14.07
C ALA A 199 -9.14 -0.50 -15.41
N ILE A 200 -8.32 -1.49 -15.74
CA ILE A 200 -8.55 -2.37 -16.91
C ILE A 200 -9.88 -3.12 -16.73
N ALA A 201 -10.19 -3.61 -15.53
CA ALA A 201 -11.47 -4.24 -15.23
C ALA A 201 -12.66 -3.27 -15.44
N GLY A 202 -12.51 -1.99 -15.07
CA GLY A 202 -13.46 -0.93 -15.39
C GLY A 202 -13.65 -0.72 -16.90
N TYR A 203 -12.56 -0.74 -17.67
CA TYR A 203 -12.63 -0.65 -19.13
C TYR A 203 -13.35 -1.85 -19.77
N LEU A 204 -13.21 -3.06 -19.21
CA LEU A 204 -13.94 -4.23 -19.72
C LEU A 204 -15.46 -4.06 -19.58
N ILE A 205 -15.94 -3.36 -18.54
CA ILE A 205 -17.35 -2.98 -18.43
C ILE A 205 -17.74 -2.11 -19.61
N GLU A 206 -16.95 -1.09 -19.96
CA GLU A 206 -17.24 -0.21 -21.11
C GLU A 206 -17.29 -0.97 -22.42
N LYS A 207 -16.32 -1.87 -22.62
CA LYS A 207 -16.21 -2.68 -23.83
C LYS A 207 -17.42 -3.60 -24.02
N VAL A 208 -17.82 -4.30 -22.96
CA VAL A 208 -18.93 -5.27 -22.99
C VAL A 208 -20.29 -4.57 -23.05
N THR A 209 -20.43 -3.42 -22.40
CA THR A 209 -21.73 -2.72 -22.27
C THR A 209 -21.95 -1.65 -23.32
N ARG A 210 -20.88 -1.17 -23.97
CA ARG A 210 -20.87 0.01 -24.85
C ARG A 210 -21.37 1.29 -24.16
N LYS A 211 -21.28 1.33 -22.83
CA LYS A 211 -21.59 2.49 -21.99
C LYS A 211 -20.35 2.90 -21.18
N PRO A 212 -20.19 4.17 -20.79
CA PRO A 212 -19.24 4.54 -19.75
C PRO A 212 -19.42 3.68 -18.49
N PHE A 213 -18.31 3.27 -17.86
CA PHE A 213 -18.36 2.29 -16.76
C PHE A 213 -19.18 2.83 -15.57
N ASP A 214 -19.02 4.12 -15.28
CA ASP A 214 -19.70 4.86 -14.23
C ASP A 214 -21.21 4.96 -14.49
N GLN A 215 -21.60 5.19 -15.74
CA GLN A 215 -23.00 5.13 -16.14
C GLN A 215 -23.59 3.73 -15.90
N TYR A 216 -22.90 2.67 -16.32
CA TYR A 216 -23.38 1.31 -16.11
C TYR A 216 -23.52 0.96 -14.63
N VAL A 217 -22.52 1.31 -13.80
CA VAL A 217 -22.55 1.11 -12.34
C VAL A 217 -23.73 1.87 -11.71
N ARG A 218 -23.93 3.13 -12.08
CA ARG A 218 -25.01 3.96 -11.55
C ARG A 218 -26.40 3.41 -11.89
N GLU A 219 -26.61 2.99 -13.13
CA GLU A 219 -27.89 2.44 -13.59
C GLU A 219 -28.18 1.05 -13.03
N THR A 220 -27.15 0.21 -12.90
CA THR A 220 -27.31 -1.21 -12.54
C THR A 220 -27.27 -1.44 -11.03
N PHE A 221 -26.53 -0.63 -10.27
CA PHE A 221 -26.33 -0.84 -8.83
C PHE A 221 -26.76 0.34 -7.97
N LEU A 222 -26.22 1.54 -8.21
CA LEU A 222 -26.45 2.66 -7.30
C LEU A 222 -27.95 3.00 -7.23
N ARG A 223 -28.59 3.25 -8.36
CA ARG A 223 -30.03 3.58 -8.40
C ARG A 223 -30.91 2.45 -7.85
N PRO A 224 -30.76 1.17 -8.24
CA PRO A 224 -31.56 0.08 -7.67
C PRO A 224 -31.36 -0.15 -6.17
N MET A 225 -30.20 0.19 -5.60
CA MET A 225 -29.98 0.18 -4.15
C MET A 225 -30.56 1.42 -3.44
N GLY A 226 -31.12 2.37 -4.19
CA GLY A 226 -31.58 3.65 -3.65
C GLY A 226 -30.43 4.59 -3.27
N ILE A 227 -29.24 4.40 -3.82
CA ILE A 227 -28.09 5.31 -3.70
C ILE A 227 -28.26 6.40 -4.76
N ALA A 228 -28.48 7.64 -4.32
CA ALA A 228 -29.03 8.71 -5.15
C ALA A 228 -27.98 9.69 -5.67
N TYR A 229 -26.98 10.02 -4.85
CA TYR A 229 -26.02 11.08 -5.11
C TYR A 229 -24.60 10.55 -5.35
N ALA A 230 -24.26 9.41 -4.74
CA ALA A 230 -22.98 8.77 -4.96
C ALA A 230 -22.71 8.58 -6.45
N ASP A 231 -21.54 9.01 -6.89
CA ASP A 231 -21.18 8.92 -8.30
C ASP A 231 -19.67 9.04 -8.49
N TYR A 232 -19.20 8.58 -9.65
CA TYR A 232 -17.81 8.78 -10.08
C TYR A 232 -17.59 10.17 -10.67
N PRO A 233 -18.43 10.70 -11.59
CA PRO A 233 -18.37 12.08 -12.02
C PRO A 233 -18.53 13.06 -10.86
N PHE A 234 -17.84 14.18 -10.93
CA PHE A 234 -17.95 15.24 -9.93
C PHE A 234 -19.08 16.22 -10.32
N THR A 235 -20.32 15.82 -10.04
CA THR A 235 -21.55 16.54 -10.39
C THR A 235 -21.80 17.70 -9.40
N ASP A 236 -22.69 18.63 -9.76
CA ASP A 236 -23.05 19.72 -8.84
C ASP A 236 -23.75 19.20 -7.58
N ALA A 237 -24.53 18.12 -7.71
CA ALA A 237 -25.24 17.50 -6.60
C ALA A 237 -24.27 16.91 -5.56
N ASN A 238 -23.31 16.07 -5.98
CA ASN A 238 -22.34 15.51 -5.03
C ASN A 238 -21.30 16.54 -4.55
N ARG A 239 -20.98 17.56 -5.36
CA ARG A 239 -20.14 18.68 -4.93
C ARG A 239 -20.71 19.43 -3.73
N ALA A 240 -22.03 19.61 -3.67
CA ALA A 240 -22.69 20.28 -2.55
C ALA A 240 -22.64 19.47 -1.25
N LEU A 241 -22.54 18.13 -1.34
CA LEU A 241 -22.52 17.22 -0.20
C LEU A 241 -21.10 16.90 0.28
N LEU A 242 -20.12 16.93 -0.62
CA LEU A 242 -18.73 16.52 -0.37
C LEU A 242 -18.09 17.28 0.79
N ALA A 243 -17.53 16.56 1.76
CA ALA A 243 -16.69 17.12 2.81
C ALA A 243 -15.42 17.75 2.23
N SER A 244 -14.91 18.80 2.87
CA SER A 244 -13.61 19.37 2.54
C SER A 244 -12.51 18.39 2.90
N ALA A 245 -11.54 18.23 2.01
CA ALA A 245 -10.40 17.34 2.16
C ALA A 245 -9.33 18.02 3.03
N TYR A 246 -8.66 17.27 3.91
CA TYR A 246 -7.57 17.81 4.75
C TYR A 246 -6.30 16.96 4.70
N GLU A 247 -5.14 17.61 4.82
CA GLU A 247 -3.84 16.94 4.87
C GLU A 247 -3.00 17.36 6.09
N GLY A 248 -2.19 16.42 6.58
CA GLY A 248 -1.21 16.64 7.64
C GLY A 248 -1.79 16.78 9.06
N ASN A 249 -0.90 17.08 10.01
CA ASN A 249 -1.24 17.32 11.41
C ASN A 249 -0.40 18.51 11.92
N PRO A 250 -1.00 19.68 12.24
CA PRO A 250 -2.44 19.97 12.22
C PRO A 250 -3.03 19.95 10.79
N PRO A 251 -4.34 19.65 10.65
CA PRO A 251 -5.01 19.50 9.35
C PRO A 251 -5.07 20.82 8.58
N LYS A 252 -4.80 20.75 7.27
CA LYS A 252 -4.90 21.88 6.33
C LYS A 252 -5.75 21.50 5.13
N PRO A 253 -6.58 22.40 4.58
CA PRO A 253 -7.37 22.09 3.40
C PRO A 253 -6.49 21.58 2.25
N SER A 254 -6.92 20.49 1.63
CA SER A 254 -6.34 19.94 0.40
C SER A 254 -7.31 20.10 -0.77
N GLY A 255 -6.77 20.12 -1.99
CA GLY A 255 -7.55 20.30 -3.21
C GLY A 255 -8.28 19.02 -3.66
N TYR A 256 -8.96 19.10 -4.80
CA TYR A 256 -9.56 17.96 -5.49
C TYR A 256 -8.73 17.63 -6.75
N PRO A 257 -7.68 16.79 -6.67
CA PRO A 257 -6.99 16.37 -7.87
C PRO A 257 -7.80 15.29 -8.61
N PHE A 258 -7.96 15.47 -9.91
CA PHE A 258 -8.47 14.41 -10.80
C PHE A 258 -7.42 13.30 -10.97
N ILE A 259 -7.90 12.08 -11.18
CA ILE A 259 -7.07 10.89 -11.39
C ILE A 259 -7.43 10.20 -12.71
N TYR A 260 -6.50 9.47 -13.31
CA TYR A 260 -6.77 8.73 -14.54
C TYR A 260 -7.53 7.42 -14.26
N LEU A 261 -7.15 6.70 -13.21
CA LEU A 261 -7.66 5.37 -12.88
C LEU A 261 -8.98 5.44 -12.09
N ARG A 262 -9.98 6.15 -12.64
CA ARG A 262 -11.27 6.44 -11.98
C ARG A 262 -12.01 5.21 -11.41
N PRO A 263 -12.11 4.06 -12.11
CA PRO A 263 -12.76 2.86 -11.56
C PRO A 263 -12.11 2.37 -10.28
N ALA A 264 -10.82 2.65 -10.09
CA ALA A 264 -10.07 2.20 -8.95
C ALA A 264 -10.36 3.05 -7.70
N GLU A 265 -10.59 4.37 -7.80
CA GLU A 265 -10.52 5.25 -6.62
C GLU A 265 -11.47 6.47 -6.57
N ASP A 266 -12.25 6.79 -7.61
CA ASP A 266 -12.91 8.12 -7.73
C ASP A 266 -14.42 8.17 -7.36
N LEU A 267 -14.96 7.16 -6.68
CA LEU A 267 -16.33 7.22 -6.15
C LEU A 267 -16.41 8.23 -5.00
N LYS A 268 -17.44 9.07 -5.03
CA LYS A 268 -17.88 9.86 -3.88
C LYS A 268 -19.18 9.27 -3.35
N ALA A 269 -19.27 9.11 -2.03
CA ALA A 269 -20.45 8.51 -1.38
C ALA A 269 -20.54 8.92 0.09
N SER A 270 -21.75 8.90 0.63
CA SER A 270 -22.00 9.17 2.06
C SER A 270 -22.02 7.89 2.92
N PRO A 271 -21.95 8.00 4.26
CA PRO A 271 -22.16 6.86 5.15
C PRO A 271 -23.51 6.17 4.93
N GLY A 272 -24.58 6.95 4.72
CA GLY A 272 -25.92 6.41 4.48
C GLY A 272 -26.04 5.65 3.16
N GLU A 273 -25.32 6.09 2.13
CA GLU A 273 -25.29 5.40 0.84
C GLU A 273 -24.47 4.10 0.90
N LEU A 274 -23.31 4.12 1.56
CA LEU A 274 -22.53 2.89 1.74
C LEU A 274 -23.17 1.92 2.75
N ALA A 275 -24.03 2.39 3.67
CA ALA A 275 -24.83 1.50 4.51
C ALA A 275 -25.78 0.63 3.67
N LYS A 276 -26.31 1.16 2.56
CA LYS A 276 -27.14 0.39 1.60
C LYS A 276 -26.32 -0.68 0.88
N LEU A 277 -25.06 -0.39 0.53
CA LEU A 277 -24.11 -1.39 0.03
C LEU A 277 -23.86 -2.50 1.07
N VAL A 278 -23.62 -2.12 2.33
CA VAL A 278 -23.44 -3.10 3.41
C VAL A 278 -24.69 -3.97 3.58
N GLN A 279 -25.88 -3.39 3.60
CA GLN A 279 -27.14 -4.14 3.63
C GLN A 279 -27.29 -5.07 2.42
N PHE A 280 -26.94 -4.61 1.22
CA PHE A 280 -26.96 -5.42 0.00
C PHE A 280 -26.06 -6.67 0.10
N LEU A 281 -24.84 -6.50 0.63
CA LEU A 281 -23.89 -7.60 0.83
C LEU A 281 -24.35 -8.58 1.92
N LEU A 282 -24.84 -8.06 3.06
CA LEU A 282 -25.42 -8.87 4.13
C LEU A 282 -26.65 -9.67 3.68
N ARG A 283 -27.48 -9.07 2.81
CA ARG A 283 -28.67 -9.72 2.21
C ARG A 283 -28.35 -10.53 0.96
N ARG A 284 -27.07 -10.87 0.75
CA ARG A 284 -26.59 -11.76 -0.32
C ARG A 284 -27.10 -11.37 -1.71
N GLY A 285 -27.01 -10.08 -2.02
CA GLY A 285 -27.29 -9.52 -3.35
C GLY A 285 -28.72 -9.01 -3.56
N LYS A 286 -29.51 -8.84 -2.49
CA LYS A 286 -30.88 -8.30 -2.54
C LYS A 286 -30.94 -6.81 -2.20
N THR A 287 -31.80 -6.10 -2.92
CA THR A 287 -32.27 -4.73 -2.60
C THR A 287 -33.80 -4.75 -2.51
N GLY A 288 -34.37 -4.34 -1.36
CA GLY A 288 -35.79 -4.60 -1.09
C GLY A 288 -36.10 -6.10 -1.22
N ASP A 289 -37.07 -6.45 -2.07
CA ASP A 289 -37.39 -7.85 -2.41
C ASP A 289 -36.72 -8.34 -3.71
N ALA A 290 -36.05 -7.46 -4.45
CA ALA A 290 -35.42 -7.79 -5.72
C ALA A 290 -34.02 -8.41 -5.52
N GLN A 291 -33.77 -9.55 -6.17
CA GLN A 291 -32.45 -10.15 -6.29
C GLN A 291 -31.70 -9.50 -7.45
N LEU A 292 -30.74 -8.63 -7.16
CA LEU A 292 -29.99 -7.92 -8.20
C LEU A 292 -28.77 -8.73 -8.68
N LEU A 293 -28.13 -9.45 -7.77
CA LEU A 293 -26.99 -10.34 -8.01
C LEU A 293 -27.21 -11.63 -7.20
N ASN A 294 -26.91 -12.82 -7.75
CA ASN A 294 -27.12 -14.08 -7.05
C ASN A 294 -26.23 -14.23 -5.80
N SER A 295 -26.69 -15.01 -4.82
CA SER A 295 -25.95 -15.23 -3.58
C SER A 295 -24.60 -15.90 -3.82
N GLU A 296 -24.49 -16.78 -4.82
CA GLU A 296 -23.25 -17.42 -5.26
C GLU A 296 -22.21 -16.40 -5.75
N SER A 297 -22.64 -15.34 -6.42
CA SER A 297 -21.74 -14.27 -6.88
C SER A 297 -21.19 -13.46 -5.71
N ILE A 298 -21.99 -13.24 -4.66
CA ILE A 298 -21.51 -12.60 -3.42
C ILE A 298 -20.51 -13.50 -2.69
N LEU A 299 -20.79 -14.81 -2.58
CA LEU A 299 -19.84 -15.77 -2.02
C LEU A 299 -18.53 -15.82 -2.82
N ARG A 300 -18.63 -15.75 -4.16
CA ARG A 300 -17.45 -15.70 -5.02
C ARG A 300 -16.65 -14.41 -4.83
N MET A 301 -17.33 -13.29 -4.60
CA MET A 301 -16.67 -12.00 -4.33
C MET A 301 -15.82 -12.06 -3.06
N GLU A 302 -16.28 -12.77 -2.04
CA GLU A 302 -15.66 -12.88 -0.72
C GLU A 302 -14.45 -13.83 -0.67
N ALA A 303 -14.36 -14.76 -1.61
CA ALA A 303 -13.36 -15.83 -1.58
C ALA A 303 -12.13 -15.52 -2.45
N PRO A 304 -10.90 -15.58 -1.90
CA PRO A 304 -9.70 -15.66 -2.71
C PRO A 304 -9.58 -17.07 -3.32
N GLU A 305 -9.37 -17.17 -4.64
CA GLU A 305 -9.23 -18.48 -5.29
C GLU A 305 -7.90 -18.65 -6.03
N THR A 306 -7.34 -17.55 -6.54
CA THR A 306 -6.26 -17.67 -7.53
C THR A 306 -4.89 -17.84 -6.89
N THR A 307 -4.61 -17.23 -5.74
CA THR A 307 -3.28 -17.29 -5.09
C THR A 307 -2.84 -18.71 -4.74
N LEU A 308 -1.53 -18.94 -4.63
CA LEU A 308 -1.00 -20.20 -4.08
C LEU A 308 -1.45 -20.43 -2.64
N ALA A 309 -1.61 -19.38 -1.85
CA ALA A 309 -2.12 -19.47 -0.49
C ALA A 309 -3.55 -20.05 -0.44
N ALA A 310 -4.44 -19.50 -1.27
CA ALA A 310 -5.81 -20.01 -1.41
C ALA A 310 -5.85 -21.46 -1.90
N LYS A 311 -5.04 -21.80 -2.90
CA LYS A 311 -4.89 -23.17 -3.40
C LYS A 311 -4.33 -24.16 -2.37
N ASN A 312 -3.67 -23.66 -1.33
CA ASN A 312 -3.18 -24.44 -0.19
C ASN A 312 -4.11 -24.36 1.04
N GLY A 313 -5.35 -23.90 0.86
CA GLY A 313 -6.41 -23.98 1.88
C GLY A 313 -6.57 -22.73 2.75
N LEU A 314 -5.84 -21.65 2.49
CA LEU A 314 -6.09 -20.38 3.17
C LEU A 314 -7.40 -19.76 2.67
N ARG A 315 -8.42 -19.69 3.52
CA ARG A 315 -9.75 -19.17 3.17
C ARG A 315 -9.82 -17.65 3.20
N LEU A 316 -9.00 -17.01 4.02
CA LEU A 316 -8.99 -15.55 4.19
C LEU A 316 -8.00 -14.89 3.24
N GLY A 317 -8.40 -13.74 2.70
CA GLY A 317 -7.52 -12.96 1.85
C GLY A 317 -8.28 -12.03 0.91
N TYR A 318 -7.69 -11.75 -0.25
CA TYR A 318 -8.23 -10.80 -1.21
C TYR A 318 -9.01 -11.54 -2.31
N GLY A 319 -10.34 -11.48 -2.24
CA GLY A 319 -11.28 -11.95 -3.26
C GLY A 319 -11.48 -10.91 -4.38
N LEU A 320 -12.67 -10.84 -4.96
CA LEU A 320 -12.95 -9.92 -6.07
C LEU A 320 -13.17 -8.49 -5.57
N CYS A 321 -12.10 -7.70 -5.45
CA CYS A 321 -12.15 -6.32 -4.92
C CYS A 321 -12.86 -6.21 -3.56
N ASN A 322 -12.76 -7.29 -2.79
CA ASN A 322 -13.29 -7.49 -1.45
C ASN A 322 -12.27 -8.35 -0.73
N TYR A 323 -11.90 -7.99 0.49
CA TYR A 323 -10.90 -8.74 1.23
C TYR A 323 -11.32 -8.95 2.67
N THR A 324 -10.77 -10.01 3.25
CA THR A 324 -10.93 -10.32 4.67
C THR A 324 -9.97 -9.49 5.51
N SER A 325 -10.48 -8.96 6.62
CA SER A 325 -9.69 -8.31 7.67
C SER A 325 -9.97 -9.01 9.01
N VAL A 326 -8.92 -9.53 9.64
CA VAL A 326 -9.00 -10.04 11.03
C VAL A 326 -8.65 -8.96 12.04
N GLU A 327 -9.66 -8.50 12.77
CA GLU A 327 -9.52 -7.53 13.87
C GLU A 327 -10.52 -7.83 14.99
N GLY A 328 -10.16 -7.52 16.24
CA GLY A 328 -11.07 -7.67 17.38
C GLY A 328 -11.49 -9.12 17.66
N GLY A 329 -10.80 -10.11 17.10
CA GLY A 329 -11.15 -11.54 17.24
C GLY A 329 -12.24 -12.02 16.29
N VAL A 330 -12.56 -11.24 15.25
CA VAL A 330 -13.49 -11.64 14.19
C VAL A 330 -12.84 -11.44 12.81
N ALA A 331 -13.34 -12.16 11.81
CA ALA A 331 -12.98 -11.96 10.40
C ALA A 331 -14.14 -11.21 9.73
N THR A 332 -13.83 -10.11 9.07
CA THR A 332 -14.82 -9.28 8.35
C THR A 332 -14.46 -9.17 6.89
N HIS A 333 -15.45 -9.08 6.02
CA HIS A 333 -15.28 -8.80 4.60
C HIS A 333 -15.46 -7.30 4.33
N GLY A 334 -14.84 -6.79 3.27
CA GLY A 334 -15.09 -5.43 2.80
C GLY A 334 -13.91 -4.83 2.07
N HIS A 335 -13.77 -3.50 2.17
CA HIS A 335 -12.69 -2.78 1.54
C HIS A 335 -12.36 -1.46 2.25
N ASP A 336 -11.09 -1.05 2.19
CA ASP A 336 -10.63 0.28 2.64
C ASP A 336 -10.38 1.22 1.47
N GLY A 337 -10.41 2.52 1.72
CA GLY A 337 -10.07 3.52 0.73
C GLY A 337 -9.09 4.54 1.29
N GLY A 338 -8.30 5.09 0.39
CA GLY A 338 -7.49 6.26 0.63
C GLY A 338 -7.34 7.00 -0.67
N ILE A 339 -7.53 8.31 -0.62
CA ILE A 339 -7.30 9.26 -1.71
C ILE A 339 -7.03 10.62 -1.06
N ASP A 340 -6.52 11.61 -1.81
CA ASP A 340 -6.06 12.87 -1.24
C ASP A 340 -7.07 13.50 -0.27
N GLY A 341 -6.66 13.61 0.99
CA GLY A 341 -7.45 14.12 2.10
C GLY A 341 -8.63 13.28 2.59
N PHE A 342 -8.71 12.00 2.21
CA PHE A 342 -9.75 11.08 2.66
C PHE A 342 -9.23 9.68 2.96
N VAL A 343 -9.78 9.05 3.99
CA VAL A 343 -9.55 7.64 4.33
C VAL A 343 -10.90 7.01 4.67
N SER A 344 -11.14 5.78 4.23
CA SER A 344 -12.42 5.11 4.40
C SER A 344 -12.28 3.63 4.69
N SER A 345 -13.30 3.07 5.31
CA SER A 345 -13.46 1.64 5.58
C SER A 345 -14.94 1.30 5.50
N TYR A 346 -15.28 0.22 4.80
CA TYR A 346 -16.52 -0.51 5.10
C TYR A 346 -16.19 -1.95 5.39
N ARG A 347 -16.95 -2.54 6.32
CA ARG A 347 -16.85 -3.95 6.68
C ARG A 347 -18.21 -4.56 6.93
N TYR A 348 -18.30 -5.87 6.74
CA TYR A 348 -19.50 -6.65 7.04
C TYR A 348 -19.13 -8.09 7.42
N MET A 349 -19.97 -8.71 8.25
CA MET A 349 -19.83 -10.08 8.71
C MET A 349 -21.19 -10.77 8.54
N PRO A 350 -21.39 -11.50 7.44
CA PRO A 350 -22.70 -12.08 7.13
C PRO A 350 -23.12 -13.17 8.12
N GLU A 351 -22.17 -13.89 8.74
CA GLU A 351 -22.44 -14.96 9.73
C GLU A 351 -23.13 -14.43 10.98
N GLN A 352 -22.87 -13.17 11.35
CA GLN A 352 -23.45 -12.50 12.51
C GLN A 352 -24.38 -11.34 12.10
N ASN A 353 -24.62 -11.18 10.80
CA ASN A 353 -25.53 -10.20 10.20
C ASN A 353 -25.31 -8.74 10.64
N TRP A 354 -24.05 -8.29 10.68
CA TRP A 354 -23.72 -6.89 10.99
C TRP A 354 -22.64 -6.33 10.07
N GLY A 355 -22.52 -5.01 10.01
CA GLY A 355 -21.50 -4.30 9.24
C GLY A 355 -21.43 -2.83 9.61
N TYR A 356 -20.44 -2.12 9.07
CA TYR A 356 -20.26 -0.71 9.33
C TYR A 356 -19.57 0.00 8.16
N VAL A 357 -19.65 1.33 8.20
CA VAL A 357 -18.95 2.27 7.33
C VAL A 357 -18.32 3.35 8.19
N ILE A 358 -17.05 3.69 7.94
CA ILE A 358 -16.32 4.80 8.56
C ILE A 358 -15.61 5.57 7.46
N LEU A 359 -15.89 6.87 7.34
CA LEU A 359 -15.32 7.78 6.35
C LEU A 359 -14.68 8.98 7.05
N LEU A 360 -13.42 9.29 6.77
CA LEU A 360 -12.65 10.36 7.41
C LEU A 360 -12.17 11.36 6.34
N ASN A 361 -12.21 12.65 6.65
CA ASN A 361 -11.76 13.72 5.75
C ASN A 361 -10.34 14.23 6.05
N SER A 362 -9.42 13.35 6.44
CA SER A 362 -7.99 13.68 6.55
C SER A 362 -7.10 12.55 6.09
N ASP A 363 -6.02 12.83 5.37
CA ASP A 363 -5.03 11.82 4.97
C ASP A 363 -4.15 11.33 6.14
N ASN A 364 -4.05 12.12 7.21
CA ASN A 364 -3.34 11.78 8.44
C ASN A 364 -4.32 11.18 9.47
N SER A 365 -5.05 10.13 9.08
CA SER A 365 -6.11 9.55 9.91
C SER A 365 -6.06 8.03 10.03
N GLN A 366 -4.99 7.37 9.58
CA GLN A 366 -4.86 5.90 9.62
C GLN A 366 -5.02 5.34 11.06
N GLN A 367 -4.38 5.95 12.05
CA GLN A 367 -4.50 5.52 13.45
C GLN A 367 -5.91 5.70 14.02
N ALA A 368 -6.60 6.77 13.60
CA ALA A 368 -7.99 7.02 13.93
C ALA A 368 -8.91 5.99 13.27
N LEU A 369 -8.72 5.68 11.98
CA LEU A 369 -9.47 4.65 11.27
C LEU A 369 -9.36 3.29 11.96
N GLU A 370 -8.14 2.86 12.31
CA GLU A 370 -7.92 1.60 13.04
C GLU A 370 -8.65 1.58 14.39
N SER A 371 -8.61 2.68 15.12
CA SER A 371 -9.28 2.78 16.42
C SER A 371 -10.81 2.78 16.26
N LEU A 372 -11.34 3.51 15.29
CA LEU A 372 -12.78 3.55 14.98
C LEU A 372 -13.29 2.19 14.47
N ASN A 373 -12.53 1.50 13.62
CA ASN A 373 -12.83 0.15 13.17
C ASN A 373 -12.92 -0.80 14.38
N ARG A 374 -11.94 -0.75 15.29
CA ARG A 374 -11.96 -1.58 16.51
C ARG A 374 -13.15 -1.27 17.40
N LEU A 375 -13.47 0.01 17.62
CA LEU A 375 -14.64 0.42 18.40
C LEU A 375 -15.95 -0.07 17.77
N ALA A 376 -16.09 0.03 16.45
CA ALA A 376 -17.27 -0.49 15.74
C ALA A 376 -17.37 -2.02 15.83
N ILE A 377 -16.27 -2.75 15.65
CA ILE A 377 -16.21 -4.21 15.79
C ILE A 377 -16.57 -4.64 17.21
N ASP A 378 -15.94 -4.04 18.22
CA ASP A 378 -16.20 -4.39 19.62
C ASP A 378 -17.67 -4.11 19.99
N PHE A 379 -18.23 -2.98 19.54
CA PHE A 379 -19.64 -2.65 19.76
C PHE A 379 -20.58 -3.64 19.06
N LEU A 380 -20.38 -3.93 17.77
CA LEU A 380 -21.28 -4.78 16.98
C LEU A 380 -21.15 -6.27 17.31
N SER A 381 -19.98 -6.73 17.75
CA SER A 381 -19.71 -8.13 18.08
C SER A 381 -19.90 -8.49 19.56
N ARG A 382 -20.20 -7.52 20.44
CA ARG A 382 -20.22 -7.70 21.91
C ARG A 382 -21.12 -8.84 22.41
N ASP A 383 -22.22 -9.09 21.70
CA ASP A 383 -23.25 -10.06 22.09
C ASP A 383 -23.05 -11.42 21.38
N PHE A 384 -21.99 -11.57 20.58
CA PHE A 384 -21.67 -12.78 19.84
C PHE A 384 -20.45 -13.50 20.40
N SER A 385 -20.49 -14.82 20.39
CA SER A 385 -19.28 -15.62 20.60
C SER A 385 -18.31 -15.38 19.46
N LYS A 386 -17.08 -14.97 19.80
CA LYS A 386 -16.01 -14.78 18.83
C LYS A 386 -15.50 -16.17 18.40
N PRO A 387 -15.60 -16.53 17.11
CA PRO A 387 -15.13 -17.83 16.63
C PRO A 387 -13.65 -18.00 16.95
N GLN A 388 -13.23 -19.20 17.38
CA GLN A 388 -11.83 -19.48 17.61
C GLN A 388 -11.53 -20.95 17.30
N MET A 389 -10.83 -21.20 16.19
CA MET A 389 -10.37 -22.54 15.85
C MET A 389 -9.46 -23.09 16.94
N ALA A 390 -9.71 -24.32 17.38
CA ALA A 390 -8.89 -24.96 18.41
C ALA A 390 -7.44 -25.17 17.91
N GLU A 391 -6.47 -24.96 18.80
CA GLU A 391 -5.08 -25.35 18.56
C GLU A 391 -5.00 -26.87 18.49
N ILE A 392 -4.34 -27.38 17.46
CA ILE A 392 -4.00 -28.79 17.31
C ILE A 392 -2.54 -28.96 17.72
N SER A 393 -2.25 -29.95 18.56
CA SER A 393 -0.87 -30.24 18.95
C SER A 393 -0.09 -30.78 17.76
N LEU A 394 1.11 -30.22 17.53
CA LEU A 394 2.05 -30.69 16.53
C LEU A 394 3.41 -30.95 17.19
N PRO A 395 4.07 -32.10 16.95
CA PRO A 395 5.38 -32.37 17.51
C PRO A 395 6.41 -31.28 17.17
N ILE A 396 7.30 -30.96 18.11
CA ILE A 396 8.37 -29.95 17.90
C ILE A 396 9.24 -30.28 16.67
N SER A 397 9.50 -31.56 16.42
CA SER A 397 10.23 -32.04 15.24
C SER A 397 9.55 -31.63 13.93
N GLU A 398 8.22 -31.64 13.89
CA GLU A 398 7.44 -31.21 12.73
C GLU A 398 7.36 -29.68 12.64
N LEU A 399 7.17 -28.99 13.77
CA LEU A 399 7.17 -27.51 13.80
C LEU A 399 8.48 -26.92 13.26
N ARG A 400 9.62 -27.57 13.52
CA ARG A 400 10.93 -27.15 13.00
C ARG A 400 10.99 -27.13 11.47
N ARG A 401 10.13 -27.87 10.76
CA ARG A 401 10.09 -27.86 9.29
C ARG A 401 9.66 -26.50 8.74
N PHE A 402 8.88 -25.72 9.49
CA PHE A 402 8.42 -24.38 9.11
C PHE A 402 9.39 -23.26 9.54
N ALA A 403 10.34 -23.56 10.44
CA ALA A 403 11.28 -22.57 10.95
C ALA A 403 12.22 -22.06 9.84
N GLY A 404 12.53 -20.77 9.88
CA GLY A 404 13.36 -20.11 8.89
C GLY A 404 13.09 -18.61 8.79
N PHE A 405 13.88 -17.93 7.97
CA PHE A 405 13.57 -16.58 7.54
C PHE A 405 12.90 -16.64 6.18
N TYR A 406 11.80 -15.90 6.02
CA TYR A 406 11.04 -15.81 4.78
C TYR A 406 11.14 -14.38 4.27
N ALA A 407 11.73 -14.21 3.08
CA ALA A 407 11.90 -12.91 2.44
C ALA A 407 10.65 -12.57 1.60
N PRO A 408 10.17 -11.31 1.58
CA PRO A 408 9.03 -10.91 0.78
C PRO A 408 9.31 -11.10 -0.72
N ARG A 409 8.32 -11.62 -1.47
CA ARG A 409 8.45 -11.89 -2.93
C ARG A 409 7.32 -11.31 -3.78
N ALA A 410 6.42 -10.54 -3.17
CA ALA A 410 5.33 -9.87 -3.85
C ALA A 410 5.15 -8.43 -3.33
N PRO A 411 6.18 -7.57 -3.46
CA PRO A 411 6.08 -6.17 -3.06
C PRO A 411 5.00 -5.48 -3.92
N ARG A 412 4.23 -4.55 -3.33
CA ARG A 412 3.22 -3.77 -4.06
C ARG A 412 3.85 -3.00 -5.21
N SER A 413 4.90 -2.22 -4.92
CA SER A 413 5.61 -1.37 -5.87
C SER A 413 7.05 -1.84 -6.08
N GLN A 414 7.49 -2.00 -7.34
CA GLN A 414 8.86 -2.45 -7.61
C GLN A 414 9.88 -1.40 -7.17
N LEU A 415 9.51 -0.12 -7.31
CA LEU A 415 10.35 1.02 -6.94
C LEU A 415 10.75 0.99 -5.46
N PHE A 416 9.90 0.44 -4.59
CA PHE A 416 10.14 0.38 -3.14
C PHE A 416 10.49 -1.01 -2.61
N ALA A 417 10.56 -2.02 -3.48
CA ALA A 417 10.83 -3.41 -3.12
C ALA A 417 12.16 -3.61 -2.38
N PHE A 418 13.14 -2.73 -2.57
CA PHE A 418 14.41 -2.78 -1.85
C PHE A 418 14.26 -2.54 -0.34
N LEU A 419 13.22 -1.81 0.09
CA LEU A 419 12.94 -1.58 1.51
C LEU A 419 12.49 -2.89 2.17
N ASP A 420 11.60 -3.63 1.50
CA ASP A 420 11.14 -4.95 1.93
C ASP A 420 12.28 -5.97 1.95
N ASP A 421 13.21 -5.88 1.01
CA ASP A 421 14.40 -6.73 0.96
C ASP A 421 15.38 -6.45 2.10
N LEU A 422 15.53 -5.19 2.54
CA LEU A 422 16.44 -4.80 3.61
C LEU A 422 15.86 -5.03 5.00
N ALA A 423 14.61 -4.60 5.23
CA ALA A 423 14.02 -4.50 6.56
C ALA A 423 12.78 -5.38 6.75
N GLY A 424 12.22 -5.91 5.66
CA GLY A 424 11.04 -6.76 5.69
C GLY A 424 11.34 -8.21 6.05
N GLY A 425 10.40 -9.08 5.66
CA GLY A 425 10.46 -10.51 5.88
C GLY A 425 10.00 -10.96 7.27
N THR A 426 9.79 -12.26 7.38
CA THR A 426 9.22 -12.91 8.56
C THR A 426 10.17 -13.96 9.08
N ARG A 427 10.51 -13.86 10.36
CA ARG A 427 11.24 -14.90 11.09
C ARG A 427 10.24 -15.85 11.73
N ILE A 428 10.36 -17.12 11.39
CA ILE A 428 9.61 -18.20 11.98
C ILE A 428 10.55 -19.01 12.85
N ARG A 429 10.26 -19.11 14.15
CA ARG A 429 11.08 -19.81 15.14
C ARG A 429 10.23 -20.70 16.02
N VAL A 430 10.81 -21.78 16.53
CA VAL A 430 10.20 -22.57 17.61
C VAL A 430 10.73 -22.06 18.94
N ILE A 431 9.86 -21.51 19.78
CA ILE A 431 10.18 -20.97 21.10
C ILE A 431 9.22 -21.59 22.11
N HIS A 432 9.74 -22.18 23.18
CA HIS A 432 8.95 -22.89 24.21
C HIS A 432 7.94 -23.90 23.63
N GLY A 433 8.35 -24.65 22.60
CA GLY A 433 7.51 -25.67 21.96
C GLY A 433 6.44 -25.13 21.01
N LYS A 434 6.31 -23.81 20.83
CA LYS A 434 5.36 -23.19 19.89
C LYS A 434 6.08 -22.54 18.72
N LEU A 435 5.43 -22.54 17.56
CA LEU A 435 5.89 -21.73 16.43
C LEU A 435 5.63 -20.25 16.77
N THR A 436 6.52 -19.37 16.37
CA THR A 436 6.40 -17.92 16.56
C THR A 436 6.75 -17.20 15.27
N ARG A 437 6.04 -16.11 14.96
CA ARG A 437 6.39 -15.17 13.89
C ARG A 437 6.88 -13.86 14.47
N SER A 438 7.87 -13.26 13.83
CA SER A 438 8.28 -11.88 14.11
C SER A 438 8.82 -11.22 12.84
N GLY A 439 8.78 -9.89 12.76
CA GLY A 439 9.62 -9.15 11.82
C GLY A 439 11.11 -9.32 12.11
N LEU A 440 11.97 -8.71 11.30
CA LEU A 440 13.43 -8.75 11.47
C LEU A 440 13.87 -8.19 12.85
N PHE A 441 13.16 -7.19 13.35
CA PHE A 441 13.41 -6.53 14.65
C PHE A 441 12.21 -6.58 15.61
N GLY A 442 11.16 -7.33 15.26
CA GLY A 442 9.91 -7.40 16.00
C GLY A 442 9.94 -8.38 17.18
N ARG A 443 8.96 -8.25 18.08
CA ARG A 443 8.72 -9.25 19.13
C ARG A 443 8.11 -10.52 18.52
N PRO A 444 8.47 -11.71 19.03
CA PRO A 444 7.84 -12.95 18.60
C PRO A 444 6.40 -13.05 19.10
N GLU A 445 5.50 -13.36 18.17
CA GLU A 445 4.09 -13.65 18.43
C GLU A 445 3.82 -15.14 18.14
N PRO A 446 3.08 -15.85 19.01
CA PRO A 446 2.77 -17.26 18.79
C PRO A 446 1.93 -17.50 17.51
N LEU A 447 2.24 -18.59 16.83
CA LEU A 447 1.47 -19.18 15.75
C LEU A 447 0.99 -20.56 16.20
N LEU A 448 -0.33 -20.67 16.37
CA LEU A 448 -1.02 -21.86 16.82
C LEU A 448 -1.44 -22.68 15.59
N TYR A 449 -1.08 -23.97 15.58
CA TYR A 449 -1.40 -24.86 14.45
C TYR A 449 -2.88 -25.22 14.46
N VAL A 450 -3.52 -25.19 13.29
CA VAL A 450 -4.96 -25.49 13.13
C VAL A 450 -5.26 -26.53 12.04
N GLY A 451 -4.22 -27.24 11.55
CA GLY A 451 -4.36 -28.33 10.58
C GLY A 451 -3.89 -27.96 9.16
N LYS A 452 -3.50 -28.95 8.33
CA LYS A 452 -3.16 -28.80 6.89
C LYS A 452 -2.15 -27.65 6.59
N ASN A 453 -1.14 -27.49 7.45
CA ASN A 453 -0.16 -26.38 7.42
C ASN A 453 -0.73 -24.96 7.63
N LEU A 454 -1.94 -24.85 8.16
CA LEU A 454 -2.54 -23.59 8.57
C LEU A 454 -2.19 -23.28 10.03
N PHE A 455 -1.96 -22.01 10.28
CA PHE A 455 -1.68 -21.44 11.58
C PHE A 455 -2.49 -20.16 11.79
N ARG A 456 -2.69 -19.81 13.05
CA ARG A 456 -3.31 -18.55 13.46
C ARG A 456 -2.57 -17.95 14.64
N GLY A 457 -2.61 -16.64 14.77
CA GLY A 457 -2.26 -15.92 15.99
C GLY A 457 -3.25 -16.20 17.11
N GLU A 458 -2.86 -15.88 18.34
CA GLU A 458 -3.67 -16.21 19.53
C GLU A 458 -5.07 -15.60 19.51
N LYS A 459 -5.16 -14.35 19.03
CA LYS A 459 -6.40 -13.55 18.93
C LYS A 459 -7.14 -13.71 17.61
N GLU A 460 -6.60 -14.48 16.67
CA GLU A 460 -7.21 -14.65 15.35
C GLU A 460 -8.25 -15.78 15.39
N PRO A 461 -9.39 -15.64 14.70
CA PRO A 461 -10.51 -16.57 14.83
C PRO A 461 -10.29 -17.89 14.09
N GLU A 462 -9.53 -17.87 13.00
CA GLU A 462 -9.26 -19.02 12.14
C GLU A 462 -7.87 -18.95 11.50
N GLY A 463 -7.54 -19.91 10.63
CA GLY A 463 -6.24 -19.94 9.95
C GLY A 463 -6.01 -18.71 9.08
N THR A 464 -5.08 -17.84 9.47
CA THR A 464 -4.67 -16.63 8.71
C THR A 464 -3.33 -16.80 8.02
N THR A 465 -2.57 -17.83 8.38
CA THR A 465 -1.22 -18.06 7.90
C THR A 465 -1.13 -19.47 7.35
N VAL A 466 -0.65 -19.62 6.12
CA VAL A 466 -0.45 -20.93 5.49
C VAL A 466 1.00 -21.10 5.10
N PHE A 467 1.53 -22.31 5.33
CA PHE A 467 2.83 -22.73 4.82
C PHE A 467 2.66 -23.78 3.72
N PHE A 468 3.42 -23.64 2.64
CA PHE A 468 3.40 -24.59 1.53
C PHE A 468 4.75 -24.62 0.83
N VAL A 469 4.97 -25.63 -0.01
CA VAL A 469 6.17 -25.75 -0.83
C VAL A 469 5.88 -25.21 -2.22
N THR A 470 6.73 -24.32 -2.72
CA THR A 470 6.62 -23.75 -4.06
C THR A 470 7.06 -24.76 -5.12
N GLN A 471 6.83 -24.46 -6.40
CA GLN A 471 7.34 -25.28 -7.51
C GLN A 471 8.88 -25.37 -7.54
N SER A 472 9.59 -24.40 -6.96
CA SER A 472 11.05 -24.44 -6.83
C SER A 472 11.54 -25.37 -5.71
N GLY A 473 10.63 -25.91 -4.90
CA GLY A 473 10.96 -26.75 -3.74
C GLY A 473 11.21 -25.96 -2.45
N ASP A 474 11.10 -24.63 -2.50
CA ASP A 474 11.28 -23.79 -1.33
C ASP A 474 10.00 -23.71 -0.49
N TRP A 475 10.13 -23.62 0.83
CA TRP A 475 9.00 -23.28 1.67
C TRP A 475 8.59 -21.83 1.46
N ALA A 476 7.30 -21.58 1.29
CA ALA A 476 6.67 -20.28 1.33
C ALA A 476 5.74 -20.16 2.54
N VAL A 477 5.53 -18.91 2.95
CA VAL A 477 4.52 -18.52 3.92
C VAL A 477 3.70 -17.38 3.32
N ALA A 478 2.39 -17.46 3.50
CA ALA A 478 1.47 -16.40 3.12
C ALA A 478 0.47 -16.14 4.25
N GLY A 479 0.15 -14.86 4.44
CA GLY A 479 -0.88 -14.41 5.38
C GLY A 479 -2.21 -14.11 4.67
N GLU A 480 -3.18 -13.55 5.41
CA GLU A 480 -4.47 -13.05 4.92
C GLU A 480 -4.30 -12.07 3.74
N GLY A 481 -4.25 -12.62 2.52
CA GLY A 481 -4.35 -11.91 1.24
C GLY A 481 -3.22 -10.98 0.81
N ILE A 482 -2.40 -10.43 1.72
CA ILE A 482 -1.47 -9.33 1.39
C ILE A 482 0.00 -9.79 1.36
N SER A 483 0.38 -10.74 2.21
CA SER A 483 1.78 -11.12 2.38
C SER A 483 2.09 -12.45 1.71
N TYR A 484 3.15 -12.47 0.89
CA TYR A 484 3.73 -13.68 0.33
C TYR A 484 5.26 -13.61 0.45
N SER A 485 5.84 -14.60 1.13
CA SER A 485 7.28 -14.68 1.38
C SER A 485 7.80 -16.09 1.14
N GLU A 486 9.03 -16.19 0.64
CA GLU A 486 9.71 -17.47 0.38
C GLU A 486 10.94 -17.61 1.29
N ARG A 487 11.22 -18.83 1.72
CA ARG A 487 12.34 -19.12 2.61
C ARG A 487 13.65 -18.65 1.98
N SER A 488 14.45 -17.98 2.79
CA SER A 488 15.73 -17.40 2.38
C SER A 488 16.70 -17.41 3.56
N SER A 489 17.96 -17.08 3.28
CA SER A 489 18.97 -16.93 4.32
C SER A 489 18.78 -15.60 5.05
N ILE A 490 18.66 -15.68 6.38
CA ILE A 490 18.61 -14.51 7.27
C ILE A 490 19.89 -13.65 7.18
N ALA A 491 21.02 -14.23 6.76
CA ALA A 491 22.28 -13.51 6.65
C ALA A 491 22.24 -12.44 5.54
N LEU A 492 21.48 -12.65 4.46
CA LEU A 492 21.43 -11.74 3.32
C LEU A 492 21.00 -10.31 3.66
N PRO A 493 19.84 -10.07 4.33
CA PRO A 493 19.45 -8.71 4.71
C PRO A 493 20.48 -8.07 5.65
N PHE A 494 21.04 -8.82 6.60
CA PHE A 494 22.07 -8.28 7.51
C PHE A 494 23.36 -7.92 6.82
N LEU A 495 23.85 -8.75 5.89
CA LEU A 495 25.04 -8.45 5.09
C LEU A 495 24.83 -7.21 4.24
N ARG A 496 23.66 -7.05 3.63
CA ARG A 496 23.29 -5.85 2.87
C ARG A 496 23.22 -4.62 3.76
N ILE A 497 22.52 -4.69 4.89
CA ILE A 497 22.44 -3.58 5.86
C ILE A 497 23.84 -3.18 6.31
N ALA A 498 24.69 -4.15 6.68
CA ALA A 498 26.06 -3.88 7.13
C ALA A 498 26.90 -3.20 6.03
N LEU A 499 26.84 -3.72 4.81
CA LEU A 499 27.55 -3.16 3.66
C LEU A 499 27.07 -1.74 3.33
N LEU A 500 25.76 -1.52 3.27
CA LEU A 500 25.18 -0.20 2.98
C LEU A 500 25.46 0.80 4.10
N SER A 501 25.42 0.36 5.36
CA SER A 501 25.78 1.20 6.52
C SER A 501 27.25 1.61 6.47
N LEU A 502 28.15 0.68 6.14
CA LEU A 502 29.57 0.97 5.99
C LEU A 502 29.82 1.94 4.82
N CYS A 503 29.13 1.76 3.70
CA CYS A 503 29.25 2.66 2.57
C CYS A 503 28.72 4.07 2.91
N LEU A 504 27.57 4.16 3.58
CA LEU A 504 27.02 5.46 3.98
C LEU A 504 27.92 6.15 5.01
N PHE A 505 28.47 5.40 5.97
CA PHE A 505 29.44 5.94 6.93
C PHE A 505 30.61 6.62 6.21
N PHE A 506 31.29 5.90 5.30
CA PHE A 506 32.41 6.48 4.54
C PHE A 506 31.96 7.66 3.70
N MET A 507 30.85 7.53 2.97
CA MET A 507 30.29 8.61 2.16
C MET A 507 30.06 9.89 2.99
N LEU A 508 29.46 9.76 4.17
CA LEU A 508 29.13 10.90 5.04
C LEU A 508 30.36 11.54 5.66
N THR A 509 31.46 10.80 5.86
CA THR A 509 32.72 11.42 6.34
C THR A 509 33.25 12.48 5.37
N SER A 510 32.82 12.51 4.10
CA SER A 510 33.20 13.56 3.16
C SER A 510 32.70 14.95 3.59
N LEU A 511 31.58 15.05 4.31
CA LEU A 511 30.98 16.31 4.74
C LEU A 511 31.81 17.04 5.82
N PRO A 512 32.09 16.46 7.00
CA PRO A 512 32.94 17.11 8.00
C PRO A 512 34.37 17.28 7.48
N TYR A 513 34.87 16.35 6.66
CA TYR A 513 36.15 16.51 6.00
C TYR A 513 36.19 17.74 5.09
N ALA A 514 35.11 17.98 4.33
CA ALA A 514 34.93 19.18 3.52
C ALA A 514 34.93 20.45 4.35
N LEU A 515 34.22 20.49 5.46
CA LEU A 515 34.23 21.66 6.35
C LEU A 515 35.65 22.05 6.77
N VAL A 516 36.50 21.07 7.10
CA VAL A 516 37.90 21.32 7.47
C VAL A 516 38.68 21.87 6.28
N TRP A 517 38.74 21.15 5.16
CA TRP A 517 39.63 21.58 4.06
C TRP A 517 39.12 22.81 3.30
N LEU A 518 37.80 23.03 3.19
CA LEU A 518 37.27 24.27 2.63
C LEU A 518 37.62 25.47 3.51
N SER A 519 37.48 25.35 4.84
CA SER A 519 37.82 26.42 5.77
C SER A 519 39.30 26.79 5.68
N LEU A 520 40.19 25.79 5.67
CA LEU A 520 41.63 26.00 5.49
C LEU A 520 41.96 26.61 4.11
N LYS A 521 41.20 26.28 3.07
CA LYS A 521 41.36 26.92 1.75
C LYS A 521 40.93 28.39 1.78
N LEU A 522 39.80 28.69 2.40
CA LEU A 522 39.21 30.03 2.47
C LEU A 522 40.07 31.01 3.28
N ILE A 523 40.66 30.55 4.39
CA ILE A 523 41.59 31.37 5.19
C ILE A 523 43.00 31.45 4.58
N GLY A 524 43.20 30.88 3.38
CA GLY A 524 44.45 30.97 2.63
C GLY A 524 45.60 30.14 3.18
N THR A 525 45.37 29.22 4.13
CA THR A 525 46.40 28.31 4.66
C THR A 525 46.71 27.16 3.71
N MET A 526 45.82 26.84 2.78
CA MET A 526 46.07 25.87 1.70
C MET A 526 46.33 26.55 0.35
N LYS A 527 47.55 27.05 0.15
CA LYS A 527 48.03 27.52 -1.17
C LYS A 527 48.56 26.33 -1.98
N ASP A 528 48.27 26.29 -3.28
CA ASP A 528 48.81 25.29 -4.24
C ASP A 528 48.49 23.81 -3.97
N VAL A 529 47.27 23.49 -3.52
CA VAL A 529 46.83 22.10 -3.37
C VAL A 529 46.68 21.42 -4.74
N ARG A 530 47.68 20.62 -5.12
CA ARG A 530 47.62 19.72 -6.29
C ARG A 530 46.45 18.75 -6.13
N HIS A 531 45.84 18.39 -7.26
CA HIS A 531 44.79 17.35 -7.35
C HIS A 531 43.58 17.57 -6.42
N LEU A 532 43.14 18.82 -6.25
CA LEU A 532 41.98 19.18 -5.42
C LEU A 532 40.71 18.38 -5.79
N SER A 533 40.57 17.98 -7.06
CA SER A 533 39.48 17.15 -7.57
C SER A 533 39.32 15.82 -6.82
N VAL A 534 40.41 15.26 -6.26
CA VAL A 534 40.37 14.02 -5.44
C VAL A 534 39.58 14.22 -4.15
N ARG A 535 39.44 15.46 -3.65
CA ARG A 535 38.59 15.81 -2.51
C ARG A 535 37.19 16.22 -2.94
N VAL A 536 37.10 16.98 -4.03
CA VAL A 536 35.86 17.63 -4.48
C VAL A 536 34.89 16.62 -5.11
N VAL A 537 35.36 15.75 -6.00
CA VAL A 537 34.45 14.86 -6.75
C VAL A 537 33.72 13.85 -5.85
N PRO A 538 34.37 13.17 -4.88
CA PRO A 538 33.66 12.29 -3.96
C PRO A 538 32.67 13.04 -3.06
N LEU A 539 32.99 14.27 -2.64
CA LEU A 539 32.06 15.14 -1.92
C LEU A 539 30.83 15.48 -2.76
N LEU A 540 31.02 15.83 -4.03
CA LEU A 540 29.90 16.12 -4.95
C LEU A 540 29.03 14.89 -5.17
N ALA A 541 29.61 13.68 -5.23
CA ALA A 541 28.84 12.44 -5.26
C ALA A 541 27.96 12.30 -4.00
N THR A 542 28.53 12.49 -2.81
CA THR A 542 27.79 12.48 -1.54
C THR A 542 26.62 13.48 -1.56
N VAL A 543 26.88 14.73 -1.96
CA VAL A 543 25.85 15.77 -2.04
C VAL A 543 24.76 15.40 -3.04
N ALA A 544 25.13 14.89 -4.22
CA ALA A 544 24.18 14.48 -5.25
C ALA A 544 23.21 13.40 -4.73
N LEU A 545 23.69 12.39 -3.99
CA LEU A 545 22.83 11.37 -3.42
C LEU A 545 21.96 11.92 -2.27
N LEU A 546 22.51 12.72 -1.36
CA LEU A 546 21.78 13.29 -0.22
C LEU A 546 20.69 14.29 -0.65
N MET A 547 20.83 14.91 -1.82
CA MET A 547 19.77 15.75 -2.39
C MET A 547 18.48 14.97 -2.67
N VAL A 548 18.57 13.68 -2.99
CA VAL A 548 17.40 12.85 -3.35
C VAL A 548 16.38 12.75 -2.20
N PRO A 549 16.73 12.25 -1.00
CA PRO A 549 15.79 12.19 0.12
C PRO A 549 15.33 13.60 0.55
N LEU A 550 16.19 14.62 0.48
CA LEU A 550 15.79 15.99 0.76
C LEU A 550 14.69 16.49 -0.19
N CYS A 551 14.84 16.26 -1.50
CA CYS A 551 13.81 16.61 -2.48
C CYS A 551 12.52 15.79 -2.27
N LEU A 552 12.63 14.49 -1.97
CA LEU A 552 11.46 13.64 -1.68
C LEU A 552 10.63 14.18 -0.51
N THR A 553 11.26 14.64 0.58
CA THR A 553 10.54 15.21 1.73
C THR A 553 9.80 16.52 1.43
N ARG A 554 10.13 17.18 0.30
CA ARG A 554 9.51 18.44 -0.13
C ARG A 554 8.38 18.24 -1.14
N LEU A 555 8.21 17.04 -1.68
CA LEU A 555 7.10 16.73 -2.57
C LEU A 555 5.79 16.62 -1.79
N GLY A 556 4.81 17.46 -2.15
CA GLY A 556 3.40 17.27 -1.80
C GLY A 556 2.70 16.32 -2.78
N GLY A 557 1.49 15.86 -2.45
CA GLY A 557 0.74 14.85 -3.21
C GLY A 557 0.72 15.13 -4.71
N THR A 558 0.09 16.22 -5.14
CA THR A 558 -0.06 16.59 -6.57
C THR A 558 1.25 16.96 -7.28
N GLN A 559 2.33 17.21 -6.54
CA GLN A 559 3.66 17.47 -7.11
C GLN A 559 4.37 16.16 -7.47
N PHE A 560 3.91 15.05 -6.92
CA PHE A 560 4.37 13.73 -7.29
C PHE A 560 3.93 13.42 -8.73
N GLY A 561 4.85 12.93 -9.57
CA GLY A 561 4.53 12.66 -10.98
C GLY A 561 4.57 13.87 -11.93
N SER A 562 4.86 15.08 -11.44
CA SER A 562 4.90 16.30 -12.27
C SER A 562 6.32 16.89 -12.42
N PHE A 563 6.53 17.67 -13.49
CA PHE A 563 7.80 18.36 -13.71
C PHE A 563 7.89 19.59 -12.79
N ASN A 564 8.77 19.54 -11.79
CA ASN A 564 8.99 20.62 -10.83
C ASN A 564 10.42 20.60 -10.28
N LEU A 565 10.78 21.61 -9.49
CA LEU A 565 12.13 21.75 -8.93
C LEU A 565 12.58 20.52 -8.13
N TRP A 566 11.69 19.91 -7.36
CA TRP A 566 12.02 18.76 -6.51
C TRP A 566 12.17 17.47 -7.30
N THR A 567 11.29 17.22 -8.27
CA THR A 567 11.43 16.05 -9.15
C THR A 567 12.67 16.16 -10.03
N VAL A 568 12.99 17.36 -10.54
CA VAL A 568 14.26 17.64 -11.22
C VAL A 568 15.45 17.41 -10.28
N GLY A 569 15.38 17.84 -9.02
CA GLY A 569 16.43 17.58 -8.02
C GLY A 569 16.69 16.08 -7.80
N ILE A 570 15.64 15.26 -7.73
CA ILE A 570 15.75 13.80 -7.65
C ILE A 570 16.41 13.21 -8.91
N PHE A 571 15.98 13.65 -10.09
CA PHE A 571 16.57 13.21 -11.35
C PHE A 571 18.06 13.57 -11.42
N LEU A 572 18.42 14.83 -11.16
CA LEU A 572 19.81 15.28 -11.21
C LEU A 572 20.66 14.56 -10.16
N GLY A 573 20.15 14.38 -8.95
CA GLY A 573 20.83 13.63 -7.89
C GLY A 573 21.13 12.18 -8.30
N THR A 574 20.10 11.47 -8.79
CA THR A 574 20.23 10.06 -9.22
C THR A 574 20.98 9.90 -10.55
N PHE A 575 21.06 10.94 -11.38
CA PHE A 575 21.83 10.95 -12.64
C PHE A 575 23.32 11.23 -12.40
N PHE A 576 23.65 12.26 -11.60
CA PHE A 576 25.04 12.65 -11.37
C PHE A 576 25.74 11.79 -10.33
N PHE A 577 25.03 11.23 -9.35
CA PHE A 577 25.61 10.35 -8.35
C PHE A 577 26.49 9.22 -8.94
N PRO A 578 26.01 8.38 -9.87
CA PRO A 578 26.82 7.30 -10.44
C PRO A 578 28.03 7.82 -11.23
N LEU A 579 27.86 8.91 -11.99
CA LEU A 579 28.93 9.52 -12.78
C LEU A 579 30.06 10.05 -11.88
N LEU A 580 29.70 10.77 -10.82
CA LEU A 580 30.64 11.34 -9.85
C LEU A 580 31.32 10.25 -9.02
N SER A 581 30.59 9.18 -8.68
CA SER A 581 31.14 8.01 -7.97
C SER A 581 32.29 7.37 -8.76
N ILE A 582 32.04 7.07 -10.03
CA ILE A 582 33.03 6.46 -10.93
C ILE A 582 34.19 7.42 -11.19
N ALA A 583 33.91 8.70 -11.47
CA ALA A 583 34.93 9.71 -11.69
C ALA A 583 35.84 9.89 -10.46
N GLY A 584 35.29 9.92 -9.26
CA GLY A 584 36.04 10.02 -8.01
C GLY A 584 37.01 8.86 -7.82
N LEU A 585 36.56 7.64 -8.11
CA LEU A 585 37.39 6.44 -8.04
C LEU A 585 38.52 6.46 -9.09
N ILE A 586 38.22 6.86 -10.33
CA ILE A 586 39.24 6.98 -11.39
C ILE A 586 40.30 8.03 -11.00
N LEU A 587 39.87 9.18 -10.47
CA LEU A 587 40.78 10.26 -10.08
C LEU A 587 41.76 9.82 -8.99
N VAL A 588 41.28 9.21 -7.89
CA VAL A 588 42.16 8.80 -6.79
C VAL A 588 43.12 7.66 -7.16
N LEU A 589 42.74 6.84 -8.15
CA LEU A 589 43.60 5.77 -8.69
C LEU A 589 44.64 6.30 -9.67
N ARG A 590 44.33 7.33 -10.46
CA ARG A 590 45.25 7.93 -11.44
C ARG A 590 46.30 8.85 -10.83
N VAL A 591 46.01 9.51 -9.71
CA VAL A 591 46.97 10.42 -9.07
C VAL A 591 48.18 9.64 -8.50
N PRO A 592 49.42 10.01 -8.87
CA PRO A 592 50.63 9.38 -8.34
C PRO A 592 50.68 9.41 -6.81
N LYS A 593 51.25 8.36 -6.20
CA LYS A 593 51.18 8.16 -4.73
C LYS A 593 51.90 9.27 -3.96
N ASP A 594 52.95 9.81 -4.56
CA ASP A 594 53.88 10.82 -4.08
C ASP A 594 53.36 12.25 -4.25
N GLU A 595 52.39 12.47 -5.16
CA GLU A 595 51.80 13.78 -5.41
C GLU A 595 50.59 14.13 -4.52
N ILE A 596 50.16 13.21 -3.65
CA ILE A 596 49.02 13.40 -2.76
C ILE A 596 49.31 12.88 -1.35
N HIS A 597 48.92 13.66 -0.34
CA HIS A 597 49.09 13.25 1.04
C HIS A 597 48.33 11.93 1.33
N ARG A 598 49.03 10.97 1.96
CA ARG A 598 48.54 9.60 2.16
C ARG A 598 47.13 9.53 2.77
N ALA A 599 46.86 10.33 3.80
CA ALA A 599 45.54 10.34 4.46
C ALA A 599 44.41 10.83 3.53
N VAL A 600 44.68 11.83 2.68
CA VAL A 600 43.72 12.37 1.70
C VAL A 600 43.37 11.27 0.70
N ARG A 601 44.40 10.59 0.20
CA ARG A 601 44.20 9.52 -0.77
C ARG A 601 43.41 8.34 -0.20
N ILE A 602 43.76 7.89 1.01
CA ILE A 602 43.04 6.79 1.67
C ILE A 602 41.58 7.17 1.89
N HIS A 603 41.32 8.37 2.42
CA HIS A 603 39.97 8.87 2.62
C HIS A 603 39.18 8.93 1.32
N SER A 604 39.72 9.59 0.29
CA SER A 604 39.07 9.68 -1.02
C SER A 604 38.85 8.33 -1.70
N LEU A 605 39.75 7.36 -1.50
CA LEU A 605 39.59 6.00 -2.01
C LEU A 605 38.44 5.28 -1.31
N LEU A 606 38.36 5.38 0.02
CA LEU A 606 37.28 4.77 0.80
C LEU A 606 35.91 5.38 0.44
N VAL A 607 35.83 6.72 0.37
CA VAL A 607 34.59 7.43 -0.03
C VAL A 607 34.18 7.03 -1.45
N SER A 608 35.09 7.10 -2.43
CA SER A 608 34.75 6.81 -3.83
C SER A 608 34.36 5.36 -4.05
N SER A 609 35.04 4.43 -3.36
CA SER A 609 34.69 3.01 -3.39
C SER A 609 33.30 2.76 -2.80
N ALA A 610 33.00 3.37 -1.65
CA ALA A 610 31.68 3.31 -1.03
C ALA A 610 30.57 3.86 -1.95
N CYS A 611 30.80 5.00 -2.60
CA CYS A 611 29.85 5.57 -3.56
C CYS A 611 29.65 4.66 -4.80
N CYS A 612 30.70 3.98 -5.28
CA CYS A 612 30.58 3.00 -6.37
C CYS A 612 29.78 1.75 -5.95
N VAL A 613 29.98 1.25 -4.73
CA VAL A 613 29.18 0.13 -4.20
C VAL A 613 27.70 0.52 -4.09
N LEU A 614 27.42 1.72 -3.56
CA LEU A 614 26.05 2.26 -3.51
C LEU A 614 25.46 2.45 -4.92
N THR A 615 26.25 2.89 -5.89
CA THR A 615 25.85 2.97 -7.30
C THR A 615 25.41 1.60 -7.82
N GLY A 616 26.19 0.55 -7.58
CA GLY A 616 25.84 -0.82 -7.97
C GLY A 616 24.54 -1.30 -7.31
N PHE A 617 24.34 -1.01 -6.02
CA PHE A 617 23.11 -1.32 -5.31
C PHE A 617 21.90 -0.60 -5.90
N LEU A 618 21.96 0.73 -6.07
CA LEU A 618 20.86 1.51 -6.64
C LEU A 618 20.53 1.10 -8.07
N LEU A 619 21.55 0.77 -8.88
CA LEU A 619 21.36 0.27 -10.24
C LEU A 619 20.59 -1.05 -10.26
N SER A 620 20.92 -1.97 -9.35
CA SER A 620 20.27 -3.29 -9.25
C SER A 620 18.78 -3.21 -8.91
N TRP A 621 18.33 -2.08 -8.36
CA TRP A 621 16.93 -1.78 -8.03
C TRP A 621 16.29 -0.74 -8.96
N HIS A 622 16.98 -0.34 -10.03
CA HIS A 622 16.51 0.67 -10.99
C HIS A 622 16.21 2.05 -10.35
N LEU A 623 17.01 2.42 -9.33
CA LEU A 623 16.89 3.68 -8.59
C LEU A 623 17.83 4.79 -9.09
N LEU A 624 18.40 4.62 -10.28
CA LEU A 624 19.25 5.62 -10.94
C LEU A 624 18.49 6.27 -12.08
N VAL A 625 18.80 7.54 -12.37
CA VAL A 625 18.16 8.31 -13.45
C VAL A 625 16.64 8.39 -13.28
N LEU A 626 16.17 8.55 -12.04
CA LEU A 626 14.74 8.54 -11.71
C LEU A 626 14.04 9.79 -12.29
N ARG A 627 13.19 9.59 -13.28
CA ARG A 627 12.40 10.64 -13.93
C ARG A 627 10.92 10.51 -13.57
N LEU A 628 10.55 11.02 -12.39
CA LEU A 628 9.20 10.85 -11.84
C LEU A 628 8.08 11.46 -12.70
N TRP A 629 8.38 12.40 -13.59
CA TRP A 629 7.37 13.11 -14.41
C TRP A 629 7.20 12.56 -15.82
N ALA A 630 7.99 11.56 -16.20
CA ALA A 630 7.83 10.94 -17.52
C ALA A 630 6.71 9.89 -17.47
N PRO A 631 5.89 9.81 -18.53
CA PRO A 631 5.01 8.67 -18.79
C PRO A 631 5.78 7.49 -19.39
#